data_AF-A0A960H3E7-F1
#
_entry.id   AF-A0A960H3E7-F1
#
_cell.length_a   1.000
_cell.length_b   1.000
_cell.length_c   1.000
_cell.angle_alpha   90.00
_cell.angle_beta   90.00
_cell.angle_gamma   90.00
#
_symmetry.space_group_name_H-M   'P 1'
#
loop_
_entity.id
_entity.type
_entity.pdbx_description
1 polymer ?
#
loop_
_entity_poly.entity_id
_entity_poly.type
_entity_poly.pdbx_seq_one_letter_code
_entity_poly.pdbx_strand_id
1 'polypeptide(L)'
;MRRVLVSMCAALSAALLAVASAPPSSAETPWFQANVGNATQVLSVVSTGGSTAKMDVWQRDANGWKPVATAIPVHVGANGMVPQSHDGEMATPMGIFSLDFAFGTQPNPGGGLDYVQVTRDYWWDGDM
;
A
#
# COMPACT_ATOMS: atom_id res chain seq x y z
N MET A 1 -34.69 70.82 0.94
CA MET A 1 -33.45 70.57 0.19
C MET A 1 -32.31 70.35 1.19
N ARG A 2 -31.65 69.18 1.18
CA ARG A 2 -30.20 68.94 1.46
C ARG A 2 -29.99 67.47 1.78
N ARG A 3 -29.04 66.84 1.08
CA ARG A 3 -28.56 65.47 1.31
C ARG A 3 -27.48 65.50 2.39
N VAL A 4 -27.42 64.47 3.24
CA VAL A 4 -26.21 64.10 3.98
C VAL A 4 -26.12 62.56 3.95
N LEU A 5 -24.93 62.03 3.62
CA LEU A 5 -24.68 60.62 3.32
C LEU A 5 -23.24 60.27 3.73
N VAL A 6 -23.06 59.78 4.97
CA VAL A 6 -21.80 59.40 5.69
C VAL A 6 -22.24 58.56 6.90
N SER A 7 -21.66 57.45 7.37
CA SER A 7 -20.61 56.48 6.92
C SER A 7 -21.12 55.08 7.37
N MET A 8 -20.73 53.92 6.81
CA MET A 8 -19.42 53.25 6.64
C MET A 8 -18.71 52.77 7.93
N CYS A 9 -18.68 51.43 8.08
CA CYS A 9 -17.81 50.58 8.93
C CYS A 9 -18.06 50.44 10.44
N ALA A 10 -17.61 49.28 10.96
CA ALA A 10 -17.74 48.69 12.30
C ALA A 10 -19.16 48.14 12.65
N ALA A 11 -19.34 46.87 13.04
CA ALA A 11 -18.38 45.77 13.24
C ALA A 11 -18.95 44.41 12.81
N LEU A 12 -18.28 43.72 11.89
CA LEU A 12 -18.39 42.26 11.76
C LEU A 12 -17.35 41.65 12.70
N SER A 13 -17.78 41.05 13.81
CA SER A 13 -16.91 40.30 14.72
C SER A 13 -17.71 39.27 15.50
N ALA A 14 -17.06 38.12 15.73
CA ALA A 14 -17.57 36.98 16.52
C ALA A 14 -18.80 36.24 15.95
N ALA A 15 -18.58 35.38 14.94
CA ALA A 15 -19.43 34.23 14.67
C ALA A 15 -18.61 33.00 14.21
N LEU A 16 -18.08 32.26 15.19
CA LEU A 16 -17.85 30.81 15.16
C LEU A 16 -17.03 30.23 13.99
N LEU A 17 -15.70 30.30 14.11
CA LEU A 17 -14.79 29.30 13.53
C LEU A 17 -14.93 27.97 14.29
N ALA A 18 -16.05 27.27 14.09
CA ALA A 18 -16.17 25.87 14.46
C ALA A 18 -15.40 25.01 13.45
N VAL A 19 -14.07 24.97 13.59
CA VAL A 19 -13.26 23.92 12.95
C VAL A 19 -13.70 22.61 13.60
N ALA A 20 -14.56 21.88 12.92
CA ALA A 20 -14.91 20.52 13.28
C ALA A 20 -13.63 19.68 13.18
N SER A 21 -12.99 19.43 14.32
CA SER A 21 -11.99 18.39 14.44
C SER A 21 -12.70 17.06 14.16
N ALA A 22 -12.70 16.64 12.90
CA ALA A 22 -13.07 15.28 12.56
C ALA A 22 -12.26 14.34 13.47
N PRO A 23 -12.89 13.34 14.10
CA PRO A 23 -12.11 12.34 14.82
C PRO A 23 -11.09 11.77 13.83
N PRO A 24 -9.85 11.46 14.27
CA PRO A 24 -8.92 10.75 13.41
C PRO A 24 -9.67 9.52 12.90
N SER A 25 -9.80 9.42 11.57
CA SER A 25 -10.39 8.24 10.95
C SER A 25 -9.59 7.06 11.47
N SER A 26 -10.23 6.19 12.26
CA SER A 26 -9.56 5.05 12.86
C SER A 26 -8.99 4.24 11.71
N ALA A 27 -7.67 4.33 11.52
CA ALA A 27 -6.99 3.63 10.44
C ALA A 27 -7.36 2.16 10.58
N GLU A 28 -8.07 1.64 9.57
CA GLU A 28 -8.58 0.29 9.61
C GLU A 28 -7.41 -0.66 9.86
N THR A 29 -7.52 -1.48 10.91
CA THR A 29 -6.42 -2.36 11.31
C THR A 29 -6.12 -3.30 10.14
N PRO A 30 -4.93 -3.26 9.53
CA PRO A 30 -4.69 -4.02 8.32
C PRO A 30 -4.85 -5.52 8.58
N TRP A 31 -5.52 -6.23 7.68
CA TRP A 31 -5.87 -7.65 7.83
C TRP A 31 -4.65 -8.54 8.18
N PHE A 32 -3.45 -8.14 7.71
CA PHE A 32 -2.20 -8.85 7.95
C PHE A 32 -1.57 -8.59 9.34
N GLN A 33 -2.02 -7.58 10.10
CA GLN A 33 -1.32 -7.07 11.29
C GLN A 33 -0.99 -8.16 12.32
N ALA A 34 -1.91 -9.10 12.55
CA ALA A 34 -1.73 -10.18 13.52
C ALA A 34 -0.73 -11.26 13.07
N ASN A 35 -0.42 -11.33 11.78
CA ASN A 35 0.30 -12.45 11.15
C ASN A 35 1.71 -12.09 10.67
N VAL A 36 2.12 -10.81 10.72
CA VAL A 36 3.42 -10.32 10.23
C VAL A 36 4.46 -10.02 11.33
N GLY A 37 4.12 -10.27 12.60
CA GLY A 37 5.02 -10.14 13.74
C GLY A 37 5.70 -8.78 13.86
N ASN A 38 7.03 -8.77 13.71
CA ASN A 38 7.89 -7.58 13.84
C ASN A 38 8.18 -6.88 12.50
N ALA A 39 7.54 -7.28 11.40
CA ALA A 39 7.70 -6.60 10.11
C ALA A 39 7.39 -5.10 10.23
N THR A 40 8.17 -4.28 9.54
CA THR A 40 8.00 -2.82 9.44
C THR A 40 7.51 -2.36 8.07
N GLN A 41 7.43 -3.27 7.09
CA GLN A 41 6.90 -3.02 5.75
C GLN A 41 6.11 -4.25 5.28
N VAL A 42 5.02 -4.03 4.55
CA VAL A 42 4.19 -5.11 3.96
C VAL A 42 3.69 -4.66 2.58
N LEU A 43 3.71 -5.60 1.62
CA LEU A 43 2.96 -5.50 0.36
C LEU A 43 1.67 -6.31 0.53
N SER A 44 0.54 -5.62 0.66
CA SER A 44 -0.78 -6.25 0.83
C SER A 44 -1.44 -6.38 -0.53
N VAL A 45 -1.56 -7.61 -1.05
CA VAL A 45 -2.24 -7.92 -2.33
C VAL A 45 -3.62 -8.50 -2.06
N VAL A 46 -4.66 -7.91 -2.65
CA VAL A 46 -6.06 -8.36 -2.54
C VAL A 46 -6.70 -8.46 -3.91
N SER A 47 -7.20 -9.65 -4.26
CA SER A 47 -8.01 -9.88 -5.47
C SER A 47 -9.50 -10.00 -5.11
N THR A 48 -10.36 -9.61 -6.06
CA THR A 48 -11.81 -9.87 -6.02
C THR A 48 -12.22 -11.00 -6.97
N GLY A 49 -11.25 -11.81 -7.43
CA GLY A 49 -11.41 -12.86 -8.42
C GLY A 49 -10.81 -12.51 -9.79
N GLY A 50 -10.52 -13.54 -10.60
CA GLY A 50 -9.81 -13.41 -11.87
C GLY A 50 -8.31 -13.15 -11.70
N SER A 51 -7.64 -12.79 -12.80
CA SER A 51 -6.17 -12.62 -12.87
C SER A 51 -5.67 -11.20 -12.55
N THR A 52 -6.46 -10.42 -11.81
CA THR A 52 -6.11 -9.06 -11.38
C THR A 52 -6.31 -8.90 -9.87
N ALA A 53 -5.53 -8.00 -9.29
CA ALA A 53 -5.60 -7.65 -7.88
C ALA A 53 -5.19 -6.18 -7.69
N LYS A 54 -5.36 -5.69 -6.46
CA LYS A 54 -4.78 -4.42 -6.00
C LYS A 54 -3.71 -4.69 -4.97
N MET A 55 -2.62 -3.93 -5.05
CA MET A 55 -1.56 -3.92 -4.06
C MET A 55 -1.54 -2.59 -3.32
N ASP A 56 -1.45 -2.66 -2.00
CA ASP A 56 -1.14 -1.54 -1.12
C ASP A 56 0.25 -1.74 -0.49
N VAL A 57 1.04 -0.68 -0.41
CA VAL A 57 2.35 -0.65 0.26
C VAL A 57 2.16 -0.05 1.64
N TRP A 58 2.53 -0.79 2.68
CA TRP A 58 2.38 -0.39 4.08
C TRP A 58 3.73 -0.25 4.78
N GLN A 59 3.81 0.69 5.71
CA GLN A 59 4.94 0.86 6.64
C GLN A 59 4.43 0.92 8.08
N ARG A 60 5.21 0.40 9.03
CA ARG A 60 4.95 0.50 10.47
C ARG A 60 5.94 1.46 11.11
N ASP A 61 5.44 2.36 11.95
CA ASP A 61 6.26 3.13 12.89
C ASP A 61 5.70 3.03 14.32
N ALA A 62 6.20 3.86 15.23
CA ALA A 62 5.79 3.86 16.64
C ALA A 62 4.27 4.12 16.84
N ASN A 63 3.59 4.73 15.87
CA ASN A 63 2.16 5.00 15.88
C ASN A 63 1.31 3.89 15.25
N GLY A 64 1.93 2.84 14.70
CA GLY A 64 1.26 1.72 14.05
C GLY A 64 1.51 1.66 12.53
N TRP A 65 0.60 0.97 11.83
CA TRP A 65 0.67 0.79 10.37
C TRP A 65 0.04 1.98 9.63
N LYS A 66 0.71 2.42 8.57
CA LYS A 66 0.23 3.46 7.65
C LYS A 66 0.44 3.02 6.19
N PRO A 67 -0.50 3.32 5.27
CA PRO A 67 -0.27 3.12 3.85
C PRO A 67 0.69 4.19 3.31
N VAL A 68 1.58 3.79 2.40
CA VAL A 68 2.55 4.63 1.71
C VAL A 68 2.16 4.81 0.23
N ALA A 69 1.57 3.77 -0.37
CA ALA A 69 0.94 3.81 -1.68
C ALA A 69 -0.24 2.82 -1.68
N THR A 70 -1.32 3.12 -2.40
CA THR A 70 -2.54 2.29 -2.39
C THR A 70 -3.13 2.08 -3.78
N ALA A 71 -3.96 1.05 -3.90
CA ALA A 71 -4.71 0.68 -5.09
C ALA A 71 -3.85 0.50 -6.36
N ILE A 72 -2.59 0.08 -6.21
CA ILE A 72 -1.69 -0.20 -7.33
C ILE A 72 -2.27 -1.41 -8.09
N PRO A 73 -2.60 -1.29 -9.39
CA PRO A 73 -3.10 -2.42 -10.16
C PRO A 73 -1.97 -3.42 -10.39
N VAL A 74 -2.22 -4.69 -10.04
CA VAL A 74 -1.27 -5.80 -10.25
C VAL A 74 -1.97 -7.01 -10.86
N HIS A 75 -1.17 -7.92 -11.42
CA HIS A 75 -1.64 -9.21 -11.89
C HIS A 75 -1.34 -10.31 -10.87
N VAL A 76 -2.24 -11.29 -10.81
CA VAL A 76 -2.05 -12.56 -10.11
C VAL A 76 -2.13 -13.69 -11.13
N GLY A 77 -1.99 -14.94 -10.71
CA GLY A 77 -2.11 -16.10 -11.60
C GLY A 77 -3.38 -16.08 -12.46
N ALA A 78 -3.33 -16.72 -13.62
CA ALA A 78 -4.46 -16.80 -14.56
C ALA A 78 -5.74 -17.36 -13.90
N ASN A 79 -5.57 -18.30 -12.96
CA ASN A 79 -6.66 -18.91 -12.17
C ASN A 79 -6.96 -18.15 -10.86
N GLY A 80 -6.36 -16.97 -10.65
CA GLY A 80 -6.57 -16.12 -9.48
C GLY A 80 -5.67 -16.47 -8.29
N MET A 81 -6.26 -16.51 -7.08
CA MET A 81 -5.55 -16.79 -5.83
C MET A 81 -6.17 -17.98 -5.10
N VAL A 82 -5.35 -18.87 -4.54
CA VAL A 82 -5.77 -20.15 -3.93
C VAL A 82 -5.15 -20.37 -2.53
N PRO A 83 -5.83 -21.02 -1.57
CA PRO A 83 -5.33 -21.19 -0.19
C PRO A 83 -4.09 -22.10 -0.09
N GLN A 84 -3.99 -23.07 -0.99
CA GLN A 84 -2.84 -23.94 -1.20
C GLN A 84 -2.64 -23.97 -2.70
N SER A 85 -1.39 -23.95 -3.16
CA SER A 85 -1.07 -24.00 -4.59
C SER A 85 -0.12 -25.17 -4.88
N HIS A 86 -0.18 -25.69 -6.09
CA HIS A 86 0.77 -26.68 -6.61
C HIS A 86 1.34 -26.27 -7.98
N ASP A 87 2.42 -26.93 -8.38
CA ASP A 87 3.04 -26.73 -9.68
C ASP A 87 2.03 -26.97 -10.81
N GLY A 88 1.91 -26.00 -11.72
CA GLY A 88 1.01 -26.05 -12.87
C GLY A 88 -0.40 -25.47 -12.63
N GLU A 89 -0.75 -25.08 -11.41
CA GLU A 89 -2.08 -24.56 -11.09
C GLU A 89 -2.37 -23.17 -11.67
N MET A 90 -1.33 -22.44 -12.13
CA MET A 90 -1.43 -21.08 -12.68
C MET A 90 -2.15 -20.09 -11.75
N ALA A 91 -2.06 -20.30 -10.44
CA ALA A 91 -2.69 -19.50 -9.40
C ALA A 91 -1.65 -18.98 -8.39
N THR A 92 -1.91 -17.82 -7.78
CA THR A 92 -1.05 -17.25 -6.74
C THR A 92 -1.46 -17.80 -5.36
N PRO A 93 -0.54 -18.39 -4.57
CA PRO A 93 -0.89 -18.86 -3.23
C PRO A 93 -1.25 -17.69 -2.30
N MET A 94 -2.31 -17.85 -1.53
CA MET A 94 -2.70 -16.93 -0.46
C MET A 94 -1.91 -17.24 0.81
N GLY A 95 -1.39 -16.21 1.47
CA GLY A 95 -0.62 -16.37 2.70
C GLY A 95 0.14 -15.12 3.10
N ILE A 96 1.01 -15.26 4.10
CA ILE A 96 2.02 -14.29 4.47
C ILE A 96 3.38 -14.90 4.11
N PHE A 97 4.16 -14.18 3.31
CA PHE A 97 5.46 -14.60 2.81
C PHE A 97 6.50 -13.51 3.11
N SER A 98 7.73 -13.90 3.41
CA SER A 98 8.87 -12.99 3.44
C SER A 98 9.37 -12.70 2.02
N LEU A 99 10.06 -11.57 1.86
CA LEU A 99 10.88 -11.30 0.68
C LEU A 99 12.33 -11.49 1.10
N ASP A 100 12.91 -12.63 0.74
CA ASP A 100 14.22 -13.05 1.27
C ASP A 100 15.38 -12.39 0.50
N PHE A 101 15.24 -12.23 -0.81
CA PHE A 101 16.21 -11.55 -1.68
C PHE A 101 15.52 -10.92 -2.89
N ALA A 102 16.24 -10.02 -3.56
CA ALA A 102 15.88 -9.48 -4.87
C ALA A 102 16.92 -9.91 -5.91
N PHE A 103 16.56 -9.88 -7.19
CA PHE A 103 17.47 -10.23 -8.27
C PHE A 103 17.15 -9.47 -9.56
N GLY A 104 18.09 -9.47 -10.51
CA GLY A 104 17.91 -8.84 -11.81
C GLY A 104 19.22 -8.68 -12.58
N THR A 105 19.13 -8.22 -13.83
CA THR A 105 20.29 -8.09 -14.73
C THR A 105 21.09 -6.79 -14.55
N GLN A 106 20.51 -5.81 -13.87
CA GLN A 106 21.16 -4.54 -13.53
C GLN A 106 21.88 -4.63 -12.17
N PRO A 107 22.79 -3.70 -11.84
CA PRO A 107 23.35 -3.59 -10.49
C PRO A 107 22.26 -3.36 -9.42
N ASN A 108 22.57 -3.71 -8.16
CA ASN A 108 21.65 -3.55 -7.03
C ASN A 108 21.10 -2.11 -6.93
N PRO A 109 19.76 -1.90 -6.96
CA PRO A 109 19.15 -0.57 -6.90
C PRO A 109 19.15 0.07 -5.51
N GLY A 110 19.71 -0.58 -4.48
CA GLY A 110 19.76 -0.07 -3.11
C GLY A 110 18.53 -0.38 -2.26
N GLY A 111 17.76 -1.42 -2.62
CA GLY A 111 16.46 -1.75 -2.00
C GLY A 111 16.51 -2.38 -0.60
N GLY A 112 17.69 -2.55 0.01
CA GLY A 112 17.86 -3.08 1.37
C GLY A 112 17.76 -4.61 1.53
N LEU A 113 17.20 -5.32 0.54
CA LEU A 113 17.30 -6.78 0.43
C LEU A 113 18.66 -7.22 -0.10
N ASP A 114 19.06 -8.46 0.22
CA ASP A 114 20.16 -9.13 -0.47
C ASP A 114 19.87 -9.19 -1.97
N TYR A 115 20.89 -8.98 -2.81
CA TYR A 115 20.71 -8.80 -4.25
C TYR A 115 21.59 -9.72 -5.07
N VAL A 116 20.95 -10.59 -5.88
CA VAL A 116 21.62 -11.43 -6.86
C VAL A 116 21.61 -10.73 -8.23
N GLN A 117 22.76 -10.21 -8.65
CA GLN A 117 22.90 -9.72 -10.02
C GLN A 117 23.07 -10.92 -10.97
N VAL A 118 22.06 -11.15 -11.80
CA VAL A 118 22.00 -12.20 -12.81
C VAL A 118 23.02 -11.92 -13.92
N THR A 119 23.94 -12.86 -14.12
CA THR A 119 24.89 -12.91 -15.25
C THR A 119 24.45 -13.95 -16.29
N ARG A 120 25.29 -14.20 -17.31
CA ARG A 120 25.06 -15.25 -18.32
C ARG A 120 25.22 -16.68 -17.79
N ASP A 121 25.70 -16.81 -16.55
CA ASP A 121 26.04 -18.09 -15.92
C ASP A 121 24.86 -18.64 -15.09
N TYR A 122 23.78 -17.87 -14.95
CA TYR A 122 22.53 -18.27 -14.32
C TYR A 122 21.56 -18.84 -15.37
N TRP A 123 20.89 -19.93 -15.01
CA TRP A 123 19.86 -20.58 -15.79
C TRP A 123 18.70 -20.98 -14.87
N TRP A 124 17.53 -21.16 -15.44
CA TRP A 124 16.31 -21.62 -14.78
C TRP A 124 15.79 -22.81 -15.57
N ASP A 125 15.52 -23.91 -14.88
CA ASP A 125 14.70 -24.96 -15.47
C ASP A 125 13.22 -24.63 -15.33
N GLY A 126 12.42 -25.27 -16.17
CA GLY A 126 10.97 -25.09 -16.24
C GLY A 126 10.25 -26.38 -16.61
N ASP A 127 10.85 -27.51 -16.28
CA ASP A 127 10.29 -28.85 -16.42
C ASP A 127 9.29 -29.16 -15.29
N MET A 128 8.15 -29.75 -15.71
CA MET A 128 6.94 -29.99 -14.90
C MET A 128 6.30 -31.31 -15.33
#